data_AF-A0A369NF77-F1
#
_entry.id   AF-A0A369NF77-F1
#
_cell.length_a   1.000
_cell.length_b   1.000
_cell.length_c   1.000
_cell.angle_alpha   90.00
_cell.angle_beta   90.00
_cell.angle_gamma   90.00
#
_symmetry.space_group_name_H-M   'P 1'
#
loop_
_entity.id
_entity.type
_entity.pdbx_description
1 polymer ?
#
loop_
_entity_poly.entity_id
_entity_poly.type
_entity_poly.pdbx_seq_one_letter_code
_entity_poly.pdbx_strand_id
1 'polypeptide(L)'
;MKRVLGVFLGLIALIIVGIVGVFAFSGTGSGPASDLANDAKAAAANAAIDATGLKDKARSALEGSKASIAAATGLSESQVDQAIEQLDIDGWQAASLPSTATATGTIDGNALGINGTVTTYDDPGYVSVEVYGQTVTLAVPESAQAYLPYLAYVQ
;
A
#
# COMPACT_ATOMS: atom_id res chain seq x y z
N MET A 1 -12.58 -14.86 -10.64
CA MET A 1 -11.62 -14.67 -9.53
C MET A 1 -10.35 -13.95 -9.96
N LYS A 2 -9.57 -14.44 -10.94
CA LYS A 2 -8.31 -13.80 -11.39
C LYS A 2 -8.43 -12.31 -11.77
N ARG A 3 -9.55 -11.88 -12.36
CA ARG A 3 -9.76 -10.48 -12.77
C ARG A 3 -10.09 -9.55 -11.60
N VAL A 4 -10.87 -10.02 -10.63
CA VAL A 4 -11.12 -9.30 -9.35
C VAL A 4 -9.82 -9.14 -8.59
N LEU A 5 -9.01 -10.19 -8.56
CA LEU A 5 -7.68 -10.16 -7.95
C LEU A 5 -6.78 -9.11 -8.59
N GLY A 6 -6.70 -9.08 -9.94
CA GLY A 6 -5.94 -8.05 -10.65
C GLY A 6 -6.38 -6.61 -10.34
N VAL A 7 -7.67 -6.36 -10.10
CA VAL A 7 -8.17 -5.06 -9.61
C VAL A 7 -7.55 -4.73 -8.26
N PHE A 8 -7.78 -5.57 -7.25
CA PHE A 8 -7.30 -5.33 -5.90
C PHE A 8 -5.80 -5.06 -5.87
N LEU A 9 -5.03 -5.78 -6.67
CA LEU A 9 -3.58 -5.65 -6.73
C LEU A 9 -3.15 -4.31 -7.34
N GLY A 10 -3.79 -3.88 -8.44
CA GLY A 10 -3.55 -2.56 -9.01
C GLY A 10 -3.96 -1.43 -8.07
N LEU A 11 -5.04 -1.62 -7.29
CA LEU A 11 -5.50 -0.63 -6.31
C LEU A 11 -4.58 -0.56 -5.08
N ILE A 12 -4.10 -1.70 -4.56
CA ILE A 12 -3.10 -1.77 -3.47
C ILE A 12 -1.82 -1.05 -3.90
N ALA A 13 -1.34 -1.28 -5.12
CA ALA A 13 -0.17 -0.61 -5.66
C ALA A 13 -0.34 0.92 -5.70
N LEU A 14 -1.52 1.42 -6.09
CA LEU A 14 -1.82 2.87 -6.10
C LEU A 14 -1.84 3.49 -4.70
N ILE A 15 -2.41 2.78 -3.71
CA ILE A 15 -2.42 3.23 -2.30
C ILE A 15 -1.00 3.32 -1.77
N ILE A 16 -0.22 2.24 -1.94
CA ILE A 16 1.18 2.16 -1.55
C ILE A 16 1.98 3.36 -2.07
N VAL A 17 1.84 3.67 -3.36
CA VAL A 17 2.60 4.74 -4.02
C VAL A 17 2.18 6.11 -3.50
N GLY A 18 0.88 6.33 -3.31
CA GLY A 18 0.38 7.55 -2.68
C GLY A 18 1.03 7.77 -1.32
N ILE A 19 1.02 6.74 -0.47
CA ILE A 19 1.53 6.81 0.91
C ILE A 19 3.03 7.07 0.91
N VAL A 20 3.79 6.34 0.09
CA VAL A 20 5.24 6.50 0.00
C VAL A 20 5.65 7.86 -0.58
N GLY A 21 4.84 8.44 -1.47
CA GLY A 21 5.05 9.81 -1.95
C GLY A 21 5.18 10.82 -0.78
N VAL A 22 4.38 10.69 0.28
CA VAL A 22 4.45 11.56 1.46
C VAL A 22 5.74 11.32 2.26
N PHE A 23 6.22 10.07 2.34
CA PHE A 23 7.46 9.73 3.04
C PHE A 23 8.70 10.28 2.37
N ALA A 24 8.80 10.15 1.05
CA ALA A 24 9.91 10.68 0.28
C ALA A 24 10.09 12.20 0.45
N PHE A 25 8.98 12.94 0.64
CA PHE A 25 9.01 14.39 0.89
C PHE A 25 9.21 14.78 2.36
N SER A 26 9.02 13.86 3.32
CA SER A 26 9.09 14.16 4.75
C SER A 26 10.44 13.85 5.42
N GLY A 27 11.44 13.38 4.67
CA GLY A 27 12.84 13.37 5.11
C GLY A 27 13.13 12.49 6.34
N THR A 28 12.42 11.38 6.50
CA THR A 28 12.59 10.50 7.67
C THR A 28 13.79 9.57 7.49
N GLY A 29 14.94 9.99 8.04
CA GLY A 29 16.18 9.22 8.03
C GLY A 29 16.06 7.85 8.69
N SER A 30 16.47 6.82 7.94
CA SER A 30 16.63 5.45 8.40
C SER A 30 17.89 5.35 9.27
N GLY A 31 17.70 5.03 10.54
CA GLY A 31 18.75 4.66 11.47
C GLY A 31 18.18 3.64 12.45
N PRO A 32 19.00 2.74 13.01
CA PRO A 32 18.55 1.69 13.92
C PRO A 32 18.09 2.36 15.21
N ALA A 33 16.79 2.66 15.26
CA ALA A 33 16.16 3.26 16.40
C ALA A 33 15.44 2.15 17.16
N SER A 34 15.51 2.17 18.48
CA SER A 34 14.78 1.23 19.35
C SER A 34 13.28 1.24 19.02
N ASP A 35 12.55 0.18 19.36
CA ASP A 35 11.11 0.01 19.05
C ASP A 35 10.28 1.27 19.36
N LEU A 36 10.53 1.92 20.51
CA LEU A 36 9.89 3.18 20.91
C LEU A 36 10.10 4.34 19.92
N ALA A 37 11.27 4.43 19.32
CA ALA A 37 11.58 5.47 18.33
C ALA A 37 11.00 5.14 16.96
N ASN A 38 10.83 3.86 16.62
CA ASN A 38 10.12 3.45 15.40
C ASN A 38 8.62 3.73 15.52
N ASP A 39 8.03 3.48 16.70
CA ASP A 39 6.62 3.81 16.97
C ASP A 39 6.37 5.32 16.93
N ALA A 40 7.29 6.13 17.47
CA ALA A 40 7.21 7.58 17.36
C ALA A 40 7.31 8.07 15.91
N LYS A 41 8.18 7.45 15.09
CA LYS A 41 8.25 7.72 13.65
C LYS A 41 6.96 7.33 12.94
N ALA A 42 6.41 6.16 13.23
CA ALA A 42 5.15 5.66 12.68
C ALA A 42 3.97 6.58 13.06
N ALA A 43 3.93 7.10 14.28
CA ALA A 43 2.90 8.06 14.69
C ALA A 43 3.00 9.39 13.92
N ALA A 44 4.21 9.94 13.77
CA ALA A 44 4.43 11.18 13.03
C ALA A 44 4.12 11.02 11.53
N ALA A 45 4.54 9.87 10.98
CA ALA A 45 4.24 9.38 9.65
C ALA A 45 2.73 9.31 9.37
N ASN A 46 1.96 8.69 10.26
CA ASN A 46 0.51 8.60 10.17
C ASN A 46 -0.17 9.97 10.27
N ALA A 47 0.28 10.82 11.20
CA ALA A 47 -0.22 12.19 11.29
C ALA A 47 0.01 12.98 9.99
N ALA A 48 1.14 12.78 9.31
CA ALA A 48 1.42 13.39 8.02
C ALA A 48 0.52 12.82 6.91
N ILE A 49 0.35 11.49 6.84
CA ILE A 49 -0.58 10.84 5.90
C ILE A 49 -1.99 11.42 6.05
N ASP A 50 -2.49 11.50 7.28
CA ASP A 50 -3.84 11.97 7.56
C ASP A 50 -3.99 13.48 7.27
N ALA A 51 -2.97 14.29 7.55
CA ALA A 51 -2.99 15.74 7.28
C ALA A 51 -2.91 16.09 5.78
N THR A 52 -2.31 15.22 4.95
CA THR A 52 -2.13 15.50 3.52
C THR A 52 -3.39 15.27 2.67
N GLY A 53 -4.43 14.68 3.26
CA GLY A 53 -5.64 14.24 2.54
C GLY A 53 -5.32 13.18 1.49
N LEU A 54 -4.21 12.45 1.66
CA LEU A 54 -3.72 11.51 0.66
C LEU A 54 -4.67 10.30 0.53
N LYS A 55 -5.20 9.81 1.65
CA LYS A 55 -6.19 8.71 1.66
C LYS A 55 -7.42 9.07 0.82
N ASP A 56 -7.92 10.31 0.97
CA ASP A 56 -9.02 10.83 0.16
C ASP A 56 -8.66 10.96 -1.33
N LYS A 57 -7.44 11.42 -1.63
CA LYS A 57 -6.94 11.51 -3.02
C LYS A 57 -6.78 10.14 -3.66
N ALA A 58 -6.26 9.16 -2.92
CA ALA A 58 -6.17 7.78 -3.36
C ALA A 58 -7.57 7.23 -3.66
N ARG A 59 -8.50 7.35 -2.71
CA ARG A 59 -9.91 6.96 -2.89
C ARG A 59 -10.53 7.62 -4.14
N SER A 60 -10.40 8.94 -4.27
CA SER A 60 -10.93 9.69 -5.41
C SER A 60 -10.31 9.25 -6.75
N ALA A 61 -9.02 8.93 -6.78
CA ALA A 61 -8.35 8.42 -7.98
C ALA A 61 -8.84 7.03 -8.37
N LEU A 62 -9.11 6.16 -7.39
CA LEU A 62 -9.69 4.83 -7.64
C LEU A 62 -11.13 4.92 -8.13
N GLU A 63 -11.95 5.75 -7.49
CA GLU A 63 -13.33 6.02 -7.89
C GLU A 63 -13.42 6.67 -9.28
N GLY A 64 -12.54 7.63 -9.58
CA GLY A 64 -12.43 8.26 -10.90
C GLY A 64 -11.95 7.30 -12.00
N SER A 65 -11.22 6.25 -11.63
CA SER A 65 -10.74 5.20 -12.55
C SER A 65 -11.69 4.01 -12.65
N LYS A 66 -12.81 4.02 -11.92
CA LYS A 66 -13.75 2.88 -11.77
C LYS A 66 -14.19 2.29 -13.10
N ALA A 67 -14.60 3.12 -14.06
CA ALA A 67 -15.03 2.67 -15.38
C ALA A 67 -13.89 1.95 -16.14
N SER A 68 -12.67 2.49 -16.08
CA SER A 68 -11.49 1.90 -16.70
C SER A 68 -11.11 0.57 -16.04
N ILE A 69 -11.21 0.49 -14.72
CA ILE A 69 -10.97 -0.73 -13.94
C ILE A 69 -12.03 -1.80 -14.28
N ALA A 70 -13.30 -1.42 -14.31
CA ALA A 70 -14.41 -2.30 -14.69
C ALA A 70 -14.22 -2.86 -16.10
N ALA A 71 -13.85 -2.00 -17.06
CA ALA A 71 -13.56 -2.40 -18.45
C ALA A 71 -12.35 -3.35 -18.55
N ALA A 72 -11.24 -3.04 -17.86
CA ALA A 72 -10.03 -3.86 -17.88
C ALA A 72 -10.25 -5.25 -17.26
N THR A 73 -11.17 -5.35 -16.30
CA THR A 73 -11.35 -6.57 -15.49
C THR A 73 -12.64 -7.31 -15.79
N GLY A 74 -13.51 -6.76 -16.64
CA GLY A 74 -14.82 -7.34 -16.95
C GLY A 74 -15.74 -7.44 -15.74
N LEU A 75 -15.50 -6.61 -14.72
CA LEU A 75 -16.38 -6.47 -13.56
C LEU A 75 -17.43 -5.40 -13.81
N SER A 76 -18.54 -5.46 -13.07
CA SER A 76 -19.42 -4.30 -12.96
C SER A 76 -18.79 -3.22 -12.09
N GLU A 77 -19.16 -1.97 -12.31
CA GLU A 77 -18.71 -0.84 -11.48
C GLU A 77 -19.06 -1.05 -9.99
N SER A 78 -20.20 -1.67 -9.69
CA SER A 78 -20.58 -2.05 -8.32
C SER A 78 -19.62 -3.06 -7.68
N GLN A 79 -19.08 -4.00 -8.45
CA GLN A 79 -18.08 -4.93 -7.93
C GLN A 79 -16.73 -4.24 -7.71
N VAL A 80 -16.41 -3.24 -8.53
CA VAL A 80 -15.23 -2.39 -8.33
C VAL A 80 -15.40 -1.54 -7.06
N ASP A 81 -16.59 -1.02 -6.79
CA ASP A 81 -16.87 -0.28 -5.55
C ASP A 81 -16.69 -1.13 -4.31
N GLN A 82 -17.23 -2.35 -4.32
CA GLN A 82 -17.02 -3.30 -3.23
C GLN A 82 -15.53 -3.66 -3.07
N ALA A 83 -14.78 -3.70 -4.16
CA ALA A 83 -13.35 -3.93 -4.10
C ALA A 83 -12.61 -2.75 -3.45
N ILE A 84 -12.98 -1.51 -3.80
CA ILE A 84 -12.42 -0.30 -3.20
C ILE A 84 -12.74 -0.21 -1.71
N GLU A 85 -13.96 -0.59 -1.30
CA GLU A 85 -14.32 -0.68 0.12
C GLU A 85 -13.49 -1.72 0.87
N GLN A 86 -13.33 -2.92 0.31
CA GLN A 86 -12.55 -3.99 0.94
C GLN A 86 -11.06 -3.70 1.05
N LEU A 87 -10.53 -2.77 0.28
CA LEU A 87 -9.15 -2.30 0.47
C LEU A 87 -8.96 -1.55 1.77
N ASP A 88 -10.05 -1.00 2.33
CA ASP A 88 -10.05 -0.22 3.56
C ASP A 88 -8.92 0.82 3.58
N ILE A 89 -8.97 1.75 2.61
CA ILE A 89 -7.94 2.79 2.39
C ILE A 89 -7.61 3.55 3.67
N ASP A 90 -8.62 3.76 4.53
CA ASP A 90 -8.48 4.51 5.77
C ASP A 90 -7.69 3.75 6.85
N GLY A 91 -7.77 2.41 6.82
CA GLY A 91 -7.04 1.51 7.71
C GLY A 91 -5.54 1.38 7.41
N TRP A 92 -5.06 1.82 6.24
CA TRP A 92 -3.63 1.78 5.90
C TRP A 92 -2.85 2.82 6.71
N GLN A 93 -1.79 2.36 7.36
CA GLN A 93 -0.97 3.17 8.26
C GLN A 93 0.49 2.76 8.20
N ALA A 94 1.41 3.69 8.40
CA ALA A 94 2.81 3.38 8.67
C ALA A 94 2.93 2.61 9.98
N ALA A 95 3.79 1.59 9.97
CA ALA A 95 4.05 0.75 11.13
C ALA A 95 5.51 0.31 11.19
N SER A 96 5.95 -0.09 12.38
CA SER A 96 7.24 -0.75 12.59
C SER A 96 7.13 -2.20 12.13
N LEU A 97 8.05 -2.68 11.29
CA LEU A 97 8.09 -4.09 10.93
C LEU A 97 8.53 -4.93 12.14
N PRO A 98 7.78 -5.97 12.54
CA PRO A 98 8.22 -6.88 13.60
C PRO A 98 9.54 -7.55 13.23
N SER A 99 10.45 -7.71 14.19
CA SER A 99 11.75 -8.37 13.97
C SER A 99 11.64 -9.86 13.59
N THR A 100 10.47 -10.46 13.80
CA THR A 100 10.15 -11.84 13.42
C THR A 100 9.59 -11.98 12.00
N ALA A 101 9.26 -10.86 11.33
CA ALA A 101 8.69 -10.89 10.00
C ALA A 101 9.71 -11.41 8.98
N THR A 102 9.31 -12.38 8.17
CA THR A 102 10.14 -13.02 7.15
C THR A 102 9.62 -12.66 5.77
N ALA A 103 10.48 -12.08 4.93
CA ALA A 103 10.09 -11.73 3.56
C ALA A 103 9.71 -12.99 2.77
N THR A 104 8.56 -12.93 2.08
CA THR A 104 8.03 -14.02 1.25
C THR A 104 8.12 -13.74 -0.24
N GLY A 105 8.23 -12.47 -0.62
CA GLY A 105 8.33 -12.07 -2.03
C GLY A 105 8.68 -10.60 -2.19
N THR A 106 9.24 -10.28 -3.36
CA THR A 106 9.63 -8.93 -3.74
C THR A 106 9.19 -8.65 -5.16
N ILE A 107 8.61 -7.48 -5.40
CA ILE A 107 8.00 -7.08 -6.66
C ILE A 107 8.43 -5.66 -6.98
N ASP A 108 9.06 -5.49 -8.13
CA ASP A 108 9.37 -4.15 -8.65
C ASP A 108 8.14 -3.57 -9.34
N GLY A 109 7.81 -2.34 -8.98
CA GLY A 109 6.69 -1.57 -9.51
C GLY A 109 7.13 -0.19 -9.99
N ASN A 110 6.42 0.31 -10.99
CA ASN A 110 6.47 1.72 -11.37
C ASN A 110 5.05 2.28 -11.30
N ALA A 111 4.89 3.39 -10.59
CA ALA A 111 3.64 4.12 -10.57
C ALA A 111 3.90 5.62 -10.52
N LEU A 112 3.16 6.38 -11.32
CA LEU A 112 3.32 7.83 -11.45
C LEU A 112 4.78 8.26 -11.78
N GLY A 113 5.54 7.40 -12.47
CA GLY A 113 6.95 7.64 -12.79
C GLY A 113 7.92 7.39 -11.64
N ILE A 114 7.43 6.91 -10.49
CA ILE A 114 8.23 6.55 -9.32
C ILE A 114 8.46 5.04 -9.35
N ASN A 115 9.74 4.65 -9.37
CA ASN A 115 10.13 3.25 -9.19
C ASN A 115 10.12 2.91 -7.70
N GLY A 116 9.52 1.77 -7.37
CA GLY A 116 9.54 1.24 -6.03
C GLY A 116 9.56 -0.27 -6.01
N THR A 117 10.03 -0.83 -4.91
CA THR A 117 10.10 -2.27 -4.69
C THR A 117 9.21 -2.62 -3.51
N VAL A 118 8.19 -3.43 -3.74
CA VAL A 118 7.26 -3.92 -2.72
C VAL A 118 7.76 -5.26 -2.20
N THR A 119 7.85 -5.40 -0.88
CA THR A 119 8.20 -6.64 -0.18
C THR A 119 7.03 -7.12 0.66
N THR A 120 6.59 -8.35 0.43
CA THR A 120 5.57 -9.04 1.24
C THR A 120 6.23 -9.92 2.29
N TYR A 121 5.51 -10.18 3.39
CA TYR A 121 6.00 -10.99 4.50
C TYR A 121 5.14 -12.24 4.70
N ASP A 122 5.58 -13.11 5.61
CA ASP A 122 4.85 -14.28 6.09
C ASP A 122 3.62 -13.89 6.92
N ASP A 123 3.73 -12.78 7.65
CA ASP A 123 2.60 -12.05 8.22
C ASP A 123 2.00 -11.09 7.16
N PRO A 124 0.78 -11.35 6.65
CA PRO A 124 0.16 -10.50 5.65
C PRO A 124 -0.36 -9.17 6.25
N GLY A 125 -0.26 -8.97 7.56
CA GLY A 125 -0.53 -7.68 8.22
C GLY A 125 0.48 -6.60 7.89
N TYR A 126 1.58 -6.92 7.21
CA TYR A 126 2.62 -5.97 6.86
C TYR A 126 3.03 -6.05 5.39
N VAL A 127 3.36 -4.90 4.83
CA VAL A 127 4.06 -4.78 3.55
C VAL A 127 5.11 -3.69 3.67
N SER A 128 6.27 -3.89 3.05
CA SER A 128 7.30 -2.85 2.97
C SER A 128 7.46 -2.39 1.54
N VAL A 129 7.80 -1.12 1.39
CA VAL A 129 7.92 -0.48 0.09
C VAL A 129 9.19 0.34 0.12
N GLU A 130 10.12 0.02 -0.77
CA GLU A 130 11.34 0.76 -0.96
C GLU A 130 11.20 1.72 -2.14
N VAL A 131 11.43 3.01 -1.90
CA VAL A 131 11.41 4.06 -2.92
C VAL A 131 12.52 5.06 -2.60
N TYR A 132 13.28 5.50 -3.61
CA TYR A 132 14.41 6.43 -3.45
C TYR A 132 15.42 6.02 -2.35
N GLY A 133 15.63 4.71 -2.16
CA GLY A 133 16.52 4.16 -1.13
C GLY A 133 15.98 4.26 0.31
N GLN A 134 14.69 4.57 0.47
CA GLN A 134 14.00 4.57 1.76
C GLN A 134 12.96 3.46 1.79
N THR A 135 12.96 2.67 2.86
CA THR A 135 11.96 1.63 3.10
C THR A 135 10.92 2.14 4.08
N VAL A 136 9.65 2.09 3.66
CA VAL A 136 8.48 2.35 4.50
C VAL A 136 7.74 1.06 4.72
N THR A 137 7.36 0.76 5.96
CA THR A 137 6.48 -0.38 6.27
C THR A 137 5.09 0.13 6.57
N LEU A 138 4.10 -0.53 5.99
CA LEU A 138 2.69 -0.25 6.16
C LEU A 138 2.00 -1.43 6.84
N ALA A 139 1.17 -1.14 7.83
CA ALA A 139 0.16 -2.05 8.35
C ALA A 139 -0.96 -2.17 7.31
N VAL A 140 -1.31 -3.42 7.00
CA VAL A 140 -2.30 -3.77 6.00
C VAL A 140 -3.62 -4.12 6.69
N PRO A 141 -4.73 -3.45 6.34
CA PRO A 141 -6.05 -3.78 6.85
C PRO A 141 -6.41 -5.24 6.60
N GLU A 142 -7.07 -5.89 7.57
CA GLU A 142 -7.40 -7.31 7.51
C GLU A 142 -8.16 -7.69 6.23
N SER A 143 -9.07 -6.84 5.77
CA SER A 143 -9.82 -7.03 4.52
C SER A 143 -8.95 -7.00 3.26
N ALA A 144 -7.78 -6.33 3.31
CA ALA A 144 -6.84 -6.22 2.20
C ALA A 144 -5.75 -7.31 2.20
N GLN A 145 -5.51 -7.97 3.35
CA GLN A 145 -4.42 -8.94 3.55
C GLN A 145 -4.52 -10.16 2.61
N ALA A 146 -5.74 -10.63 2.35
CA ALA A 146 -5.99 -11.77 1.47
C ALA A 146 -5.50 -11.54 0.03
N TYR A 147 -5.27 -10.29 -0.36
CA TYR A 147 -4.84 -9.94 -1.72
C TYR A 147 -3.31 -9.88 -1.85
N LEU A 148 -2.55 -9.64 -0.77
CA LEU A 148 -1.09 -9.46 -0.86
C LEU A 148 -0.33 -10.63 -1.48
N PRO A 149 -0.62 -11.91 -1.16
CA PRO A 149 0.11 -13.04 -1.75
C PRO A 149 -0.03 -13.10 -3.27
N TYR A 150 -1.03 -12.41 -3.82
CA TYR A 150 -1.26 -12.38 -5.24
C TYR A 150 -0.49 -11.29 -5.99
N LEU A 151 0.12 -10.32 -5.28
CA LEU A 151 0.94 -9.27 -5.90
C LEU A 151 2.10 -9.88 -6.70
N ALA A 152 2.60 -11.05 -6.28
CA ALA A 152 3.67 -11.77 -6.98
C ALA A 152 3.27 -12.28 -8.37
N TYR A 153 1.97 -12.37 -8.69
CA TYR A 153 1.48 -12.85 -9.99
C TYR A 153 1.15 -11.73 -10.98
N VAL A 154 1.40 -10.46 -10.62
CA VAL A 154 1.03 -9.28 -11.45
C VAL A 154 2.20 -8.78 -12.30
N GLN A 155 3.21 -9.61 -12.52
CA GLN A 155 4.35 -9.32 -13.41
C GLN A 155 3.93 -9.25 -14.88
#